data_AF-A0A7X4ACQ4-F1
#
_entry.id   AF-A0A7X4ACQ4-F1
#
_cell.length_a   1.000
_cell.length_b   1.000
_cell.length_c   1.000
_cell.angle_alpha   90.00
_cell.angle_beta   90.00
_cell.angle_gamma   90.00
#
_symmetry.space_group_name_H-M   'P 1'
#
loop_
_entity.id
_entity.type
_entity.pdbx_description
1 polymer ?
#
loop_
_entity_poly.entity_id
_entity_poly.type
_entity_poly.pdbx_seq_one_letter_code
_entity_poly.pdbx_strand_id
1 'polypeptide(L)'
;MTLRTERIRTLDQIRAFLEGSEAADFEPADRTSASAFVRRTLVRFEYHGLHRPDKSLVKRYLEQVTGISRVQVTRLVRQHRRTGNIRDHRGKAPANAFPRRYTPQDAALLAEVDETFGQPSGPATR
;
A
#
# COMPACT_ATOMS: atom_id res chain seq x y z
N MET A 1 -14.37 8.93 11.06
CA MET A 1 -13.81 10.30 11.10
C MET A 1 -14.06 11.00 9.77
N THR A 2 -14.69 12.17 9.83
CA THR A 2 -15.10 12.96 8.66
C THR A 2 -13.94 13.85 8.23
N LEU A 3 -13.24 13.48 7.15
CA LEU A 3 -12.24 14.33 6.52
C LEU A 3 -12.93 15.62 6.05
N ARG A 4 -12.62 16.78 6.65
CA ARG A 4 -13.19 18.11 6.32
C ARG A 4 -12.74 18.65 4.95
N THR A 5 -12.70 17.81 3.92
CA THR A 5 -12.27 18.15 2.55
C THR A 5 -13.43 18.18 1.54
N GLU A 6 -14.68 18.19 2.03
CA GLU A 6 -15.89 18.21 1.19
C GLU A 6 -16.01 19.45 0.29
N ARG A 7 -15.26 20.53 0.61
CA ARG A 7 -15.24 21.79 -0.15
C ARG A 7 -14.30 21.80 -1.36
N ILE A 8 -13.36 20.85 -1.48
CA ILE A 8 -12.40 20.80 -2.60
C ILE A 8 -13.01 19.99 -3.76
N ARG A 9 -13.30 20.69 -4.86
CA ARG A 9 -13.95 20.18 -6.07
C ARG A 9 -13.18 20.48 -7.36
N THR A 10 -12.26 21.44 -7.37
CA THR A 10 -11.46 21.82 -8.55
C THR A 10 -9.96 21.62 -8.33
N LEU A 11 -9.20 21.52 -9.42
CA LEU A 11 -7.74 21.37 -9.36
C LEU A 11 -7.06 22.64 -8.82
N ASP A 12 -7.61 23.82 -9.10
CA ASP A 12 -7.13 25.07 -8.54
C ASP A 12 -7.33 25.13 -7.03
N GLN A 13 -8.44 24.57 -6.52
CA GLN A 13 -8.64 24.42 -5.08
C GLN A 13 -7.66 23.42 -4.46
N ILE A 14 -7.30 22.35 -5.18
CA ILE A 14 -6.21 21.46 -4.75
C ILE A 14 -4.89 22.23 -4.68
N ARG A 15 -4.59 23.06 -5.68
CA ARG A 15 -3.34 23.84 -5.72
C ARG A 15 -3.29 24.84 -4.56
N ALA A 16 -4.34 25.64 -4.40
CA ALA A 16 -4.46 26.58 -3.29
C ALA A 16 -4.39 25.88 -1.93
N PHE A 17 -5.01 24.70 -1.80
CA PHE A 17 -4.91 23.88 -0.59
C PHE A 17 -3.47 23.43 -0.33
N LEU A 18 -2.76 22.94 -1.34
CA LEU A 18 -1.38 22.46 -1.21
C LEU A 18 -0.36 23.58 -0.97
N GLU A 19 -0.68 24.81 -1.40
CA GLU A 19 0.13 26.01 -1.15
C GLU A 19 -0.13 26.61 0.23
N GLY A 20 -1.39 26.63 0.68
CA GLY A 20 -1.77 27.16 2.00
C GLY A 20 -1.68 26.15 3.15
N SER A 21 -1.45 24.86 2.85
CA SER A 21 -1.27 23.82 3.84
C SER A 21 0.20 23.76 4.27
N GLU A 22 0.59 24.52 5.30
CA GLU A 22 1.64 24.02 6.21
C GLU A 22 1.23 22.64 6.70
N ALA A 23 2.17 21.70 6.82
CA ALA A 23 1.94 20.28 7.09
C ALA A 23 0.91 20.05 8.21
N ALA A 24 -0.37 20.03 7.84
CA ALA A 24 -1.44 19.80 8.78
C ALA A 24 -1.40 18.31 9.06
N ASP A 25 -1.07 17.97 10.31
CA ASP A 25 -1.14 16.63 10.86
C ASP A 25 -2.60 16.17 10.83
N PHE A 26 -3.07 15.77 9.65
CA PHE A 26 -4.37 15.14 9.49
C PHE A 26 -4.26 13.75 10.12
N GLU A 27 -5.01 13.54 11.19
CA GLU A 27 -5.16 12.23 11.80
C GLU A 27 -5.49 11.17 10.72
N PRO A 28 -4.71 10.08 10.64
CA PRO A 28 -4.87 9.10 9.59
C PRO A 28 -6.28 8.53 9.62
N ALA A 29 -7.02 8.74 8.54
CA ALA A 29 -8.36 8.19 8.39
C ALA A 29 -8.31 6.65 8.48
N ASP A 30 -9.34 6.05 9.08
CA ASP A 30 -9.50 4.58 9.11
C ASP A 30 -9.31 4.01 7.68
N ARG A 31 -8.59 2.90 7.54
CA ARG A 31 -8.04 2.41 6.26
C ARG A 31 -9.12 2.20 5.20
N THR A 32 -10.25 1.65 5.60
CA THR A 32 -11.42 1.47 4.71
C THR A 32 -11.95 2.83 4.25
N SER A 33 -12.04 3.79 5.17
CA SER A 33 -12.47 5.16 4.84
C SER A 33 -11.49 5.89 3.92
N ALA A 34 -10.18 5.64 4.07
CA ALA A 34 -9.13 6.23 3.25
C ALA A 34 -9.14 5.69 1.81
N SER A 35 -9.27 4.37 1.62
CA SER A 35 -9.40 3.77 0.28
C SER A 35 -10.66 4.24 -0.46
N ALA A 36 -11.79 4.35 0.24
CA ALA A 36 -13.01 4.91 -0.29
C ALA A 36 -12.86 6.39 -0.66
N PHE A 37 -12.16 7.18 0.16
CA PHE A 37 -11.83 8.57 -0.13
C PHE A 37 -10.98 8.71 -1.39
N VAL A 38 -9.92 7.91 -1.51
CA VAL A 38 -9.06 7.88 -2.72
C VAL A 38 -9.92 7.60 -3.95
N ARG A 39 -10.78 6.57 -3.92
CA ARG A 39 -11.67 6.25 -5.05
C ARG A 39 -12.57 7.43 -5.42
N ARG A 40 -13.26 8.03 -4.43
CA ARG A 40 -14.17 9.17 -4.67
C ARG A 40 -13.43 10.36 -5.28
N THR A 41 -12.23 10.66 -4.81
CA THR A 41 -11.39 11.74 -5.35
C THR A 41 -10.97 11.46 -6.78
N LEU A 42 -10.51 10.24 -7.09
CA LEU A 42 -10.11 9.88 -8.46
C LEU A 42 -11.26 9.98 -9.46
N VAL A 43 -12.48 9.60 -9.04
CA VAL A 43 -13.70 9.76 -9.85
C VAL A 43 -14.07 11.24 -10.00
N ARG A 44 -14.07 12.01 -8.91
CA ARG A 44 -14.44 13.43 -8.91
C ARG A 44 -13.60 14.27 -9.88
N PHE A 45 -12.30 14.00 -9.93
CA PHE A 45 -11.36 14.75 -10.77
C PHE A 45 -11.13 14.09 -12.13
N GLU A 46 -11.93 13.08 -12.50
CA GLU A 46 -11.79 12.33 -13.75
C GLU A 46 -10.33 11.93 -14.01
N TYR A 47 -9.67 11.41 -12.98
CA TYR A 47 -8.20 11.31 -12.89
C TYR A 47 -7.55 10.65 -14.11
N HIS A 48 -8.27 9.77 -14.80
CA HIS A 48 -7.84 9.12 -16.02
C HIS A 48 -7.54 10.11 -17.16
N GLY A 49 -8.40 11.12 -17.36
CA GLY A 49 -8.30 12.14 -18.39
C GLY A 49 -7.30 13.25 -18.08
N LEU A 50 -6.88 13.39 -16.82
CA LEU A 50 -5.95 14.44 -16.41
C LEU A 50 -4.57 14.35 -17.10
N HIS A 51 -3.98 15.50 -17.38
CA HIS A 51 -2.61 15.58 -17.86
C HIS A 51 -1.60 15.29 -16.72
N ARG A 52 -0.33 15.06 -17.08
CA ARG A 52 0.71 14.63 -16.13
C ARG A 52 0.86 15.50 -14.86
N PRO A 53 0.93 16.84 -14.94
CA PRO A 53 1.08 17.66 -13.74
C PRO A 53 -0.18 17.64 -12.85
N ASP A 54 -1.39 17.63 -13.41
CA ASP A 54 -2.63 17.51 -12.63
C ASP A 54 -2.71 16.17 -11.90
N LYS A 55 -2.26 15.09 -12.55
CA LYS A 55 -2.14 13.78 -11.90
C LYS A 55 -1.21 13.83 -10.70
N SER A 56 -0.14 14.63 -10.78
CA SER A 56 0.78 14.84 -9.65
C SER A 56 0.11 15.60 -8.52
N LEU A 57 -0.63 16.67 -8.83
CA LEU A 57 -1.38 17.46 -7.85
C LEU A 57 -2.39 16.61 -7.07
N VAL A 58 -3.19 15.80 -7.78
CA VAL A 58 -4.17 14.93 -7.13
C VAL A 58 -3.49 13.89 -6.24
N LYS A 59 -2.33 13.33 -6.62
CA LYS A 59 -1.60 12.39 -5.75
C LYS A 59 -1.09 13.05 -4.49
N ARG A 60 -0.46 14.22 -4.60
CA ARG A 60 0.06 14.97 -3.44
C ARG A 60 -1.07 15.36 -2.50
N TYR A 61 -2.22 15.75 -3.04
CA TYR A 61 -3.43 15.99 -2.28
C TYR A 61 -3.90 14.76 -1.51
N LEU A 62 -3.93 13.59 -2.16
CA LEU A 62 -4.28 12.33 -1.50
C LEU A 62 -3.30 11.97 -0.38
N GLU A 63 -1.99 12.15 -0.61
CA GLU A 63 -0.95 11.92 0.40
C GLU A 63 -1.20 12.79 1.64
N GLN A 64 -1.40 14.10 1.44
CA GLN A 64 -1.61 15.06 2.52
C GLN A 64 -2.88 14.79 3.33
N VAL A 65 -4.00 14.54 2.65
CA VAL A 65 -5.32 14.41 3.32
C VAL A 65 -5.50 13.05 3.99
N THR A 66 -4.88 12.00 3.46
CA THR A 66 -5.08 10.63 3.97
C THR A 66 -3.94 10.13 4.86
N GLY A 67 -2.79 10.83 4.89
CA GLY A 67 -1.57 10.37 5.55
C GLY A 67 -0.96 9.11 4.89
N ILE A 68 -1.46 8.71 3.72
CA ILE A 68 -0.95 7.53 3.01
C ILE A 68 0.35 7.89 2.28
N SER A 69 1.36 7.03 2.38
CA SER A 69 2.62 7.23 1.66
C SER A 69 2.44 7.28 0.14
N ARG A 70 3.29 8.07 -0.53
CA ARG A 70 3.35 8.20 -2.00
C ARG A 70 3.34 6.88 -2.76
N VAL A 71 4.07 5.88 -2.25
CA VAL A 71 4.14 4.54 -2.84
C VAL A 71 2.78 3.86 -2.77
N GLN A 72 2.10 3.94 -1.63
CA GLN A 72 0.79 3.34 -1.45
C GLN A 72 -0.30 4.09 -2.25
N VAL A 73 -0.28 5.42 -2.31
CA VAL A 73 -1.16 6.19 -3.21
C VAL A 73 -0.98 5.75 -4.66
N THR A 74 0.27 5.63 -5.13
CA THR A 74 0.56 5.15 -6.49
C THR A 74 0.00 3.74 -6.74
N ARG A 75 0.09 2.83 -5.76
CA ARG A 75 -0.48 1.48 -5.83
C ARG A 75 -2.01 1.52 -5.93
N LEU A 76 -2.68 2.32 -5.10
CA LEU A 76 -4.15 2.46 -5.12
C LEU A 76 -4.64 3.06 -6.44
N VAL A 77 -3.96 4.09 -6.94
CA VAL A 77 -4.24 4.68 -8.26
C VAL A 77 -4.07 3.64 -9.36
N ARG A 78 -3.00 2.84 -9.34
CA ARG A 78 -2.78 1.78 -10.34
C ARG A 78 -3.88 0.71 -10.29
N GLN A 79 -4.35 0.35 -9.09
CA GLN A 79 -5.45 -0.60 -8.92
C GLN A 79 -6.75 -0.02 -9.48
N HIS A 80 -7.10 1.21 -9.09
CA HIS A 80 -8.28 1.91 -9.59
C HIS A 80 -8.26 2.01 -11.12
N ARG A 81 -7.10 2.31 -11.71
CA ARG A 81 -6.96 2.38 -13.17
C ARG A 81 -7.24 1.06 -13.89
N ARG A 82 -7.02 -0.07 -13.23
CA ARG A 82 -7.19 -1.41 -13.80
C ARG A 82 -8.60 -1.95 -13.63
N THR A 83 -9.24 -1.66 -12.50
CA THR A 83 -10.49 -2.33 -12.10
C THR A 83 -11.65 -1.37 -11.88
N GLY A 84 -11.44 -0.05 -11.94
CA GLY A 84 -12.42 0.96 -11.55
C GLY A 84 -12.72 1.00 -10.04
N ASN A 85 -12.06 0.14 -9.25
CA ASN A 85 -12.33 0.00 -7.83
C ASN A 85 -11.03 -0.18 -7.04
N ILE A 86 -11.09 0.10 -5.74
CA ILE A 86 -9.98 -0.08 -4.82
C ILE A 86 -10.38 -1.16 -3.84
N ARG A 87 -9.73 -2.32 -3.93
CA ARG A 87 -9.93 -3.43 -3.00
C ARG A 87 -8.77 -3.45 -2.02
N ASP A 88 -9.08 -3.47 -0.73
CA ASP A 88 -8.06 -3.74 0.28
C ASP A 88 -7.72 -5.24 0.27
N HIS A 89 -6.50 -5.56 -0.18
CA HIS A 89 -5.99 -6.93 -0.19
C HIS A 89 -5.23 -7.30 1.08
N ARG A 90 -5.05 -6.37 2.02
CA ARG A 90 -4.27 -6.58 3.25
C ARG A 90 -5.09 -7.24 4.37
N GLY A 91 -6.42 -7.19 4.29
CA GLY A 91 -7.30 -7.76 5.32
C GLY A 91 -7.39 -9.29 5.32
N LYS A 92 -6.92 -9.97 4.27
CA LYS A 92 -6.78 -11.42 4.28
C LYS A 92 -5.30 -11.75 4.40
N ALA A 93 -4.90 -12.24 5.57
CA ALA A 93 -3.65 -12.96 5.69
C ALA A 93 -3.63 -14.07 4.63
N PRO A 94 -2.50 -14.31 3.94
CA PRO A 94 -2.40 -15.47 3.07
C PRO A 94 -2.71 -16.71 3.91
N ALA A 95 -3.61 -17.57 3.44
CA ALA A 95 -4.03 -18.77 4.18
C ALA A 95 -2.82 -19.66 4.58
N ASN A 96 -1.74 -19.57 3.80
CA ASN A 96 -0.47 -20.21 4.11
C ASN A 96 0.69 -19.31 3.65
N ALA A 97 1.03 -18.29 4.45
CA ALA A 97 2.08 -17.32 4.11
C ALA A 97 3.49 -17.93 4.11
N PHE A 98 3.68 -19.05 4.82
CA PHE A 98 4.96 -19.73 4.98
C PHE A 98 4.76 -21.26 4.86
N PRO A 99 4.57 -21.78 3.64
CA PRO A 99 4.45 -23.21 3.45
C PRO A 99 5.75 -23.90 3.88
N ARG A 100 5.64 -24.89 4.79
CA ARG A 100 6.80 -25.73 5.16
C ARG A 100 7.14 -26.63 3.99
N ARG A 101 8.38 -26.56 3.51
CA ARG A 101 8.90 -27.45 2.45
C ARG A 101 9.28 -28.82 2.99
N TYR A 102 9.81 -28.86 4.22
CA TYR A 102 10.25 -30.08 4.88
C TYR A 102 9.26 -30.50 5.96
N THR A 103 8.90 -31.77 5.93
CA THR A 103 8.11 -32.45 6.95
C THR A 103 8.98 -32.77 8.18
N PRO A 104 8.38 -33.13 9.31
CA PRO A 104 9.13 -33.66 10.45
C PRO A 104 9.96 -34.90 10.09
N GLN A 105 9.49 -35.75 9.18
CA GLN A 105 10.25 -36.90 8.69
C GLN A 105 11.51 -36.46 7.92
N ASP A 106 11.39 -35.44 7.06
CA ASP A 106 12.55 -34.91 6.34
C ASP A 106 13.59 -34.30 7.29
N ALA A 107 13.14 -33.64 8.36
CA ALA A 107 14.02 -33.11 9.40
C ALA A 107 14.75 -34.21 10.17
N ALA A 108 14.08 -35.34 10.45
CA ALA A 108 14.68 -36.49 11.11
C ALA A 108 15.73 -37.18 10.22
N LEU A 109 15.44 -37.34 8.92
CA LEU A 109 16.39 -37.89 7.96
C LEU A 109 17.64 -37.00 7.81
N LEU A 110 17.47 -35.68 7.79
CA LEU A 110 18.61 -34.75 7.77
C LEU A 110 19.46 -34.88 9.04
N ALA A 111 18.84 -35.02 10.21
CA ALA A 111 19.57 -35.22 11.46
C ALA A 111 20.35 -36.54 11.49
N GLU A 112 19.77 -37.63 10.97
CA GLU A 112 20.46 -38.93 10.86
C GLU A 112 21.66 -38.87 9.91
N VAL A 113 21.50 -38.19 8.78
CA VAL A 113 22.60 -37.92 7.84
C VAL A 113 23.69 -37.10 8.53
N ASP A 114 23.33 -36.02 9.23
CA ASP A 114 24.28 -35.20 9.97
C ASP A 114 25.04 -36.02 11.02
N GLU A 115 24.37 -36.85 11.82
CA GLU A 115 25.02 -37.75 12.79
C GLU A 115 25.99 -38.74 12.14
N THR A 116 25.58 -39.35 11.02
CA THR A 116 26.41 -40.29 10.25
C THR A 116 27.70 -39.63 9.72
N PHE A 117 27.63 -38.35 9.35
CA PHE A 117 28.74 -37.60 8.79
C PHE A 117 29.44 -36.65 9.78
N GLY A 118 29.16 -36.78 11.09
CA GLY A 118 29.86 -36.01 12.13
C GLY A 118 29.46 -34.52 12.21
N GLN A 119 28.21 -34.20 11.87
CA GLN A 119 27.56 -32.88 11.98
C GLN A 119 28.31 -31.75 11.26
N PRO A 120 28.45 -31.82 9.93
CA PRO A 120 29.18 -30.80 9.19
C PRO A 120 28.41 -29.48 9.13
N SER A 121 28.93 -28.42 9.78
CA SER A 121 28.40 -27.06 9.66
C SER A 121 29.15 -26.27 8.57
N GLY A 122 28.45 -25.66 7.60
CA GLY A 122 29.04 -24.82 6.53
C GLY A 122 29.65 -23.49 7.05
N PRO A 123 30.17 -22.57 6.23
CA PRO A 123 30.77 -22.66 4.88
C PRO A 123 32.27 -23.05 4.91
N ALA A 124 32.77 -23.48 6.07
CA ALA A 124 34.19 -23.64 6.37
C ALA A 124 34.47 -24.96 7.10
N THR A 125 33.90 -26.07 6.63
CA THR A 125 34.56 -27.37 6.85
C THR A 125 35.97 -27.38 6.19
N ARG A 126 36.24 -26.39 5.30
CA ARG A 126 37.38 -26.15 4.39
C ARG A 126 37.44 -27.13 3.23
#